data_AF-A0AA86T2D1-F1
#
_entry.id   AF-A0AA86T2D1-F1
#
_cell.length_a   1.000
_cell.length_b   1.000
_cell.length_c   1.000
_cell.angle_alpha   90.00
_cell.angle_beta   90.00
_cell.angle_gamma   90.00
#
_symmetry.space_group_name_H-M   'P 1'
#
loop_
_entity.id
_entity.type
_entity.pdbx_description
1 polymer ?
#
loop_
_entity_poly.entity_id
_entity_poly.type
_entity_poly.pdbx_seq_one_letter_code
_entity_poly.pdbx_strand_id
1 'polypeptide(L)'
;MTLPAVETVEARLSSVRCAICKANTFAIDRRRLHADGEWKGLCMKCRYTFPVHVDMEFYQRTQPDVPYFLRSVPCPKCAARGVALDFRATLSVREAYYFVTCQTCKHSFPERSSFEAFE
;
A
#
# COMPACT_ATOMS: atom_id res chain seq x y z
N MET A 1 -10.74 15.43 5.05
CA MET A 1 -10.20 14.12 4.63
C MET A 1 -9.39 13.58 5.78
N THR A 2 -9.60 12.32 6.17
CA THR A 2 -8.94 11.72 7.34
C THR A 2 -7.85 10.79 6.85
N LEU A 3 -6.58 11.20 6.98
CA LEU A 3 -5.45 10.32 6.70
C LEU A 3 -5.53 9.07 7.60
N PRO A 4 -5.10 7.89 7.12
CA PRO A 4 -5.07 6.70 7.97
C PRO A 4 -4.14 6.92 9.16
N ALA A 5 -4.43 6.31 10.31
CA ALA A 5 -3.51 6.35 11.45
C ALA A 5 -2.20 5.63 11.09
N VAL A 6 -1.07 6.19 11.51
CA VAL A 6 0.27 5.63 11.23
C VAL A 6 0.38 4.19 11.71
N GLU A 7 -0.15 3.88 12.89
CA GLU A 7 -0.12 2.53 13.48
C GLU A 7 -0.87 1.52 12.61
N THR A 8 -1.97 1.93 11.98
CA THR A 8 -2.72 1.09 11.04
C THR A 8 -1.89 0.78 9.79
N VAL A 9 -1.14 1.75 9.28
CA VAL A 9 -0.25 1.57 8.13
C VAL A 9 0.89 0.63 8.49
N GLU A 10 1.55 0.82 9.64
CA GLU A 10 2.64 -0.05 10.13
C GLU A 10 2.18 -1.51 10.33
N ALA A 11 1.01 -1.70 10.95
CA ALA A 11 0.42 -3.02 11.14
C ALA A 11 0.14 -3.70 9.80
N ARG A 12 -0.41 -2.96 8.82
CA ARG A 12 -0.69 -3.50 7.49
C ARG A 12 0.58 -3.79 6.70
N LEU A 13 1.60 -2.94 6.77
CA LEU A 13 2.91 -3.19 6.15
C LEU A 13 3.53 -4.51 6.62
N SER A 14 3.25 -4.96 7.84
CA SER A 14 3.77 -6.22 8.36
C SER A 14 3.20 -7.48 7.66
N SER A 15 2.18 -7.32 6.80
CA SER A 15 1.63 -8.39 5.94
C SER A 15 2.48 -8.69 4.70
N VAL A 16 3.44 -7.82 4.35
CA VAL A 16 4.37 -8.01 3.23
C VAL A 16 5.80 -8.20 3.75
N ARG A 17 6.71 -8.62 2.86
CA ARG A 17 8.12 -8.84 3.20
C ARG A 17 9.00 -7.77 2.58
N CYS A 18 10.02 -7.35 3.32
CA CYS A 18 11.01 -6.39 2.86
C CYS A 18 11.70 -6.93 1.61
N ALA A 19 11.75 -6.13 0.54
CA ALA A 19 12.39 -6.54 -0.70
C ALA A 19 13.88 -6.93 -0.52
N ILE A 20 14.57 -6.33 0.46
CA ILE A 20 15.99 -6.53 0.73
C ILE A 20 16.25 -7.73 1.65
N CYS A 21 15.82 -7.65 2.91
CA CYS A 21 16.17 -8.65 3.95
C CYS A 21 15.07 -9.68 4.23
N LYS A 22 13.95 -9.61 3.50
CA LYS A 22 12.79 -10.50 3.62
C LYS A 22 12.09 -10.54 4.99
N ALA A 23 12.50 -9.69 5.94
CA ALA A 23 11.78 -9.47 7.20
C ALA A 23 10.49 -8.67 6.99
N ASN A 24 9.56 -8.72 7.93
CA ASN A 24 8.25 -8.07 7.85
C ASN A 24 8.01 -7.03 8.96
N THR A 25 9.09 -6.52 9.57
CA THR A 25 8.99 -5.49 10.61
C THR A 25 9.31 -4.13 10.01
N PHE A 26 8.31 -3.26 9.99
CA PHE A 26 8.38 -1.93 9.40
C PHE A 26 7.94 -0.86 10.39
N ALA A 27 8.43 0.35 10.18
CA ALA A 27 8.00 1.57 10.86
C ALA A 27 7.80 2.68 9.83
N ILE A 28 6.96 3.67 10.15
CA ILE A 28 6.85 4.91 9.37
C ILE A 28 7.66 6.00 10.05
N ASP A 29 8.46 6.72 9.27
CA ASP A 29 9.17 7.89 9.76
C ASP A 29 8.19 9.04 10.01
N ARG A 30 7.80 9.18 11.28
CA ARG A 30 6.86 10.21 11.74
C ARG A 30 7.35 11.65 11.48
N ARG A 31 8.65 11.85 11.28
CA ARG A 31 9.22 13.18 10.97
C ARG A 31 9.00 13.59 9.52
N ARG A 32 8.65 12.62 8.66
CA ARG A 32 8.38 12.81 7.23
C ARG A 32 6.93 12.47 6.89
N LEU A 33 6.02 12.76 7.80
CA LEU A 33 4.59 12.73 7.51
C LEU A 33 4.26 14.04 6.79
N HIS A 34 4.30 14.01 5.46
CA HIS A 34 3.82 15.12 4.69
C HIS A 34 2.28 15.08 4.64
N ALA A 35 1.66 16.25 4.71
CA ALA A 35 0.21 16.41 4.69
C ALA A 35 -0.40 16.10 3.30
N ASP A 36 0.45 16.07 2.26
CA ASP A 36 0.13 15.64 0.89
C ASP A 36 0.00 14.12 0.74
N GLY A 37 0.27 13.35 1.80
CA GLY A 37 0.16 11.90 1.79
C GLY A 37 1.41 11.16 1.28
N GLU A 38 2.55 11.83 1.13
CA GLU A 38 3.84 11.18 0.86
C GLU A 38 4.59 10.87 2.16
N TRP A 39 4.61 9.61 2.56
CA TRP A 39 5.27 9.12 3.77
C TRP A 39 6.48 8.26 3.42
N LYS A 40 7.35 8.04 4.42
CA LYS A 40 8.49 7.11 4.30
C LYS A 40 8.35 5.95 5.27
N GLY A 41 8.34 4.74 4.72
CA GLY A 41 8.52 3.51 5.48
C GLY A 41 9.99 3.15 5.65
N LEU A 42 10.29 2.45 6.75
CA LEU A 42 11.60 1.99 7.14
C LEU A 42 11.49 0.51 7.56
N CYS A 43 12.36 -0.34 7.04
CA CYS A 43 12.53 -1.69 7.59
C CYS A 43 13.37 -1.64 8.86
N MET A 44 12.84 -2.13 9.97
CA MET A 44 13.53 -2.09 11.28
C MET A 44 14.74 -3.02 11.35
N LYS A 45 14.85 -4.01 10.45
CA LYS A 45 15.97 -4.95 10.42
C LYS A 45 17.16 -4.44 9.59
N CYS A 46 16.94 -4.06 8.33
CA CYS A 46 18.01 -3.62 7.42
C CYS A 46 18.10 -2.10 7.24
N ARG A 47 17.22 -1.34 7.88
CA ARG A 47 17.14 0.13 7.78
C ARG A 47 16.89 0.65 6.36
N TYR A 48 16.41 -0.21 5.45
CA TYR A 48 16.01 0.18 4.11
C TYR A 48 14.76 1.06 4.16
N THR A 49 14.79 2.18 3.45
CA THR A 49 13.67 3.13 3.37
C THR A 49 12.95 3.03 2.04
N PHE A 50 11.62 3.19 2.06
CA PHE A 50 10.77 3.13 0.87
C PHE A 50 9.63 4.16 0.96
N PRO A 51 9.10 4.64 -0.17
CA PRO A 51 7.96 5.56 -0.15
C PRO A 51 6.65 4.82 0.15
N VAL A 52 5.78 5.49 0.89
CA VAL A 52 4.43 5.06 1.23
C VAL A 52 3.48 6.19 0.88
N HIS A 53 2.56 5.96 -0.04
CA HIS A 53 1.59 6.96 -0.49
C HIS A 53 0.26 6.65 0.17
N VAL A 54 -0.26 7.59 0.97
CA VAL A 54 -1.54 7.46 1.68
C VAL A 54 -2.64 8.35 1.12
N ASP A 55 -2.29 9.35 0.29
CA ASP A 55 -3.28 10.06 -0.53
C ASP A 55 -3.49 9.33 -1.86
N MET A 56 -4.51 8.49 -1.87
CA MET A 56 -4.88 7.71 -3.05
C MET A 56 -5.90 8.41 -3.95
N GLU A 57 -6.44 9.57 -3.56
CA GLU A 57 -7.42 10.29 -4.38
C GLU A 57 -6.75 10.90 -5.61
N PHE A 58 -5.66 11.65 -5.39
CA PHE A 58 -4.88 12.23 -6.49
C PHE A 58 -4.30 11.14 -7.42
N TYR A 59 -3.80 10.05 -6.85
CA TYR A 59 -3.26 8.92 -7.59
C TYR A 59 -4.30 8.26 -8.52
N GLN A 60 -5.51 7.98 -8.01
CA GLN A 60 -6.56 7.35 -8.81
C GLN A 60 -7.13 8.29 -9.89
N ARG A 61 -7.06 9.62 -9.69
CA ARG A 61 -7.46 10.59 -10.71
C ARG A 61 -6.45 10.68 -11.84
N THR A 62 -5.17 10.58 -11.52
CA THR A 62 -4.08 10.70 -12.50
C THR A 62 -3.81 9.40 -13.25
N GLN A 63 -4.13 8.24 -12.66
CA GLN A 63 -4.02 6.93 -13.28
C GLN A 63 -5.41 6.28 -13.45
N PRO A 64 -6.10 6.50 -14.58
CA PRO A 64 -7.45 5.98 -14.79
C PRO A 64 -7.53 4.45 -14.81
N ASP A 65 -6.44 3.74 -15.13
CA ASP A 65 -6.40 2.27 -15.16
C ASP A 65 -6.47 1.63 -13.76
N VAL A 66 -5.94 2.33 -12.74
CA VAL A 66 -5.93 1.85 -11.35
C VAL A 66 -7.34 1.57 -10.82
N PRO A 67 -8.31 2.51 -10.86
CA PRO A 67 -9.66 2.23 -10.38
C PRO A 67 -10.36 1.12 -11.18
N TYR A 68 -10.07 0.95 -12.47
CA TYR A 68 -10.59 -0.21 -13.24
C TYR A 68 -10.01 -1.52 -12.72
N PHE A 69 -8.71 -1.57 -12.45
CA PHE A 69 -8.06 -2.73 -11.84
C PHE A 69 -8.61 -3.04 -10.46
N LEU A 70 -8.76 -2.05 -9.57
CA LEU A 70 -9.30 -2.27 -8.23
C LEU A 70 -10.72 -2.85 -8.24
N ARG A 71 -11.52 -2.55 -9.28
CA ARG A 71 -12.85 -3.15 -9.47
C ARG A 71 -12.79 -4.61 -9.91
N SER A 72 -11.72 -5.04 -10.56
CA SER A 72 -11.55 -6.42 -11.03
C SER A 72 -10.89 -7.34 -10.00
N VAL A 73 -10.16 -6.79 -9.01
CA VAL A 73 -9.50 -7.56 -7.95
C VAL A 73 -10.54 -8.36 -7.14
N PRO A 74 -10.43 -9.70 -7.11
CA PRO A 74 -11.28 -10.54 -6.28
C PRO A 74 -10.78 -10.57 -4.83
N CYS A 75 -11.69 -10.50 -3.87
CA CYS A 75 -11.32 -10.65 -2.47
C CYS A 75 -11.04 -12.14 -2.16
N PRO A 76 -9.89 -12.46 -1.52
CA PRO A 76 -9.54 -13.85 -1.18
C PRO A 76 -10.48 -14.48 -0.15
N LYS A 77 -11.25 -13.68 0.62
CA LYS A 77 -12.13 -14.16 1.69
C LYS A 77 -13.56 -14.45 1.22
N CYS A 78 -14.13 -13.60 0.38
CA CYS A 78 -15.54 -13.69 -0.02
C CYS A 78 -15.75 -13.86 -1.53
N ALA A 79 -14.68 -13.91 -2.33
CA ALA A 79 -14.70 -13.99 -3.80
C ALA A 79 -15.45 -12.85 -4.53
N ALA A 80 -15.98 -11.87 -3.80
CA ALA A 80 -16.57 -10.68 -4.39
C ALA A 80 -15.47 -9.82 -5.05
N ARG A 81 -15.84 -9.16 -6.15
CA ARG A 81 -14.94 -8.24 -6.87
C ARG A 81 -15.16 -6.82 -6.40
N GLY A 82 -14.08 -6.05 -6.37
CA GLY A 82 -14.13 -4.65 -5.97
C GLY A 82 -13.50 -4.41 -4.60
N VAL A 83 -12.38 -3.70 -4.63
CA VAL A 83 -11.64 -3.30 -3.44
C VAL A 83 -11.45 -1.79 -3.44
N ALA A 84 -11.38 -1.20 -2.25
CA ALA A 84 -10.95 0.17 -2.04
C ALA A 84 -9.45 0.18 -1.78
N LEU A 85 -8.73 1.11 -2.41
CA LEU A 85 -7.30 1.30 -2.19
C LEU A 85 -7.10 2.27 -1.03
N ASP A 86 -6.51 1.79 0.06
CA ASP A 86 -6.29 2.58 1.27
C ASP A 86 -4.98 3.35 1.19
N PHE A 87 -3.90 2.66 0.83
CA PHE A 87 -2.57 3.23 0.63
C PHE A 87 -1.73 2.31 -0.24
N ARG A 88 -0.59 2.82 -0.70
CA ARG A 88 0.37 2.10 -1.54
C ARG A 88 1.76 2.18 -0.90
N ALA A 89 2.53 1.11 -0.99
CA ALA A 89 3.95 1.14 -0.61
C ALA A 89 4.83 0.57 -1.73
N THR A 90 5.90 1.27 -2.08
CA THR A 90 6.83 0.84 -3.12
C THR A 90 8.10 0.29 -2.48
N LEU A 91 8.07 -1.00 -2.12
CA LEU A 91 9.17 -1.66 -1.39
C LEU A 91 10.43 -1.87 -2.25
N SER A 92 10.32 -1.81 -3.57
CA SER A 92 11.43 -1.87 -4.52
C SER A 92 10.97 -1.27 -5.85
N VAL A 93 11.92 -0.94 -6.72
CA VAL A 93 11.65 -0.51 -8.12
C VAL A 93 10.84 -1.53 -8.92
N ARG A 94 10.84 -2.80 -8.50
CA ARG A 94 10.07 -3.90 -9.14
C ARG A 94 8.93 -4.45 -8.27
N GLU A 95 8.75 -3.91 -7.06
CA GLU A 95 7.76 -4.41 -6.12
C GLU A 95 7.04 -3.24 -5.43
N ALA A 96 5.86 -2.90 -5.95
CA ALA A 96 4.91 -2.06 -5.26
C ALA A 96 3.69 -2.89 -4.81
N TYR A 97 3.17 -2.55 -3.63
CA TYR A 97 2.02 -3.20 -3.02
C TYR A 97 0.89 -2.19 -2.83
N TYR A 98 -0.29 -2.59 -3.28
CA TYR A 98 -1.55 -1.93 -3.01
C TYR A 98 -2.16 -2.53 -1.75
N PHE A 99 -2.32 -1.71 -0.71
CA PHE A 99 -3.02 -2.12 0.49
C PHE A 99 -4.49 -1.79 0.29
N VAL A 100 -5.27 -2.84 0.07
CA VAL A 100 -6.67 -2.72 -0.32
C VAL A 100 -7.58 -3.31 0.74
N THR A 101 -8.82 -2.82 0.76
CA THR A 101 -9.89 -3.33 1.62
C THR A 101 -11.09 -3.71 0.77
N CYS A 102 -11.56 -4.94 0.91
CA CYS A 102 -12.75 -5.41 0.20
C CYS A 102 -13.97 -4.56 0.58
N GLN A 103 -14.70 -4.05 -0.41
CA GLN A 103 -15.86 -3.21 -0.16
C GLN A 103 -17.02 -3.99 0.48
N THR A 104 -17.14 -5.30 0.17
CA THR A 104 -18.20 -6.20 0.64
C THR A 104 -17.93 -6.72 2.06
N CYS A 105 -16.79 -7.39 2.30
CA CYS A 105 -16.52 -8.06 3.58
C CYS A 105 -15.59 -7.26 4.52
N LYS A 106 -15.13 -6.07 4.09
CA LYS A 106 -14.21 -5.20 4.83
C LYS A 106 -12.88 -5.87 5.22
N HIS A 107 -12.52 -6.97 4.57
CA HIS A 107 -11.24 -7.63 4.77
C HIS A 107 -10.14 -6.84 4.05
N SER A 108 -9.12 -6.43 4.80
CA SER A 108 -7.94 -5.77 4.28
C SER A 108 -6.84 -6.77 3.95
N PHE A 109 -6.22 -6.62 2.78
CA PHE A 109 -5.12 -7.47 2.32
C PHE A 109 -4.16 -6.70 1.40
N PRO A 110 -2.89 -7.12 1.28
CA PRO A 110 -1.97 -6.58 0.30
C PRO A 110 -2.19 -7.25 -1.06
N GLU A 111 -2.23 -6.46 -2.12
CA GLU A 111 -2.26 -6.90 -3.52
C GLU A 111 -0.99 -6.37 -4.22
N ARG A 112 -0.41 -7.15 -5.14
CA ARG A 112 0.77 -6.67 -5.87
C ARG A 112 0.33 -5.69 -6.95
N SER A 113 0.98 -4.54 -7.02
CA SER A 113 0.75 -3.61 -8.13
C SER A 113 1.26 -4.24 -9.42
N SER A 114 0.37 -4.38 -10.40
CA SER A 114 0.70 -4.85 -11.75
C SER A 114 1.11 -3.74 -12.71
N PHE A 115 1.05 -2.46 -12.29
CA PHE A 115 1.20 -1.31 -13.19
C PHE A 115 2.58 -0.67 -13.20
N GLU A 116 3.49 -1.07 -12.30
CA GLU A 116 4.83 -0.48 -12.18
C GLU A 116 5.93 -1.54 -12.16
N ALA A 117 5.92 -2.40 -13.18
CA ALA A 117 7.17 -2.96 -13.65
C ALA A 117 7.84 -1.89 -14.54
N PHE A 118 8.61 -0.98 -13.93
CA PHE A 118 9.56 -0.21 -14.73
C PHE A 118 10.70 -1.17 -15.13
N GLU A 119 10.79 -1.44 -16.44
CA GLU A 119 11.99 -1.96 -17.12
C GLU A 119 13.11 -0.92 -17.16
#